data_AF-A0A5K1AZZ1-F1
#
_entry.id   AF-A0A5K1AZZ1-F1
#
_cell.length_a   1.000
_cell.length_b   1.000
_cell.length_c   1.000
_cell.angle_alpha   90.00
_cell.angle_beta   90.00
_cell.angle_gamma   90.00
#
_symmetry.space_group_name_H-M   'P 1'
#
loop_
_entity.id
_entity.type
_entity.pdbx_description
1 polymer ?
#
loop_
_entity_poly.entity_id
_entity_poly.type
_entity_poly.pdbx_seq_one_letter_code
_entity_poly.pdbx_strand_id
1 'polypeptide(L)'
;ELAALNNNGTWSLVPPPLSANMVGSKWVFRIKRKADGTLERYEARLVAKGYTQEHGIDYFETFSPVVKHTSIRVLLTLALTHNWMIRQLDVHNAFLQGVLTEKVYMAQPPGFVDARFPHHVCQLHKAIYDLKQSPRVWFHRLTTFLVSLGFDGSKVDPLLFMRLQQ
;
A
#
# COMPACT_ATOMS: atom_id res chain seq x y z
N GLU A 1 2.03 -13.84 4.03
CA GLU A 1 2.06 -12.50 4.65
C GLU A 1 3.40 -12.16 5.32
N LEU A 2 3.75 -12.73 6.47
CA LEU A 2 5.01 -12.35 7.16
C LEU A 2 6.26 -12.51 6.31
N ALA A 3 6.36 -13.59 5.52
CA ALA A 3 7.47 -13.75 4.58
C ALA A 3 7.55 -12.58 3.59
N ALA A 4 6.41 -12.08 3.09
CA ALA A 4 6.38 -10.93 2.20
C ALA A 4 6.82 -9.65 2.92
N LEU A 5 6.37 -9.43 4.16
CA LEU A 5 6.77 -8.29 4.98
C LEU A 5 8.28 -8.29 5.26
N ASN A 6 8.82 -9.46 5.64
CA ASN A 6 10.25 -9.63 5.89
C ASN A 6 11.08 -9.42 4.62
N ASN A 7 10.67 -10.04 3.49
CA ASN A 7 11.37 -9.92 2.22
C ASN A 7 11.38 -8.49 1.67
N ASN A 8 10.36 -7.67 2.00
CA ASN A 8 10.31 -6.26 1.61
C ASN A 8 11.03 -5.34 2.61
N GLY A 9 11.64 -5.89 3.67
CA GLY A 9 12.25 -5.08 4.73
C GLY A 9 11.26 -4.10 5.34
N THR A 10 10.00 -4.52 5.54
CA THR A 10 8.90 -3.62 5.92
C THR A 10 9.18 -2.88 7.23
N TRP A 11 9.90 -3.49 8.16
CA TRP A 11 10.28 -2.85 9.41
C TRP A 11 11.62 -3.36 9.94
N SER A 12 12.20 -2.60 10.87
CA SER A 12 13.25 -3.07 11.77
C SER A 12 12.71 -3.17 13.19
N LEU A 13 13.23 -4.12 13.96
CA LEU A 13 12.91 -4.25 15.37
C LEU A 13 13.84 -3.33 16.18
N VAL A 14 13.26 -2.40 16.96
CA VAL A 14 14.02 -1.37 17.70
C VAL A 14 13.50 -1.23 19.14
N PRO A 15 14.32 -0.75 20.09
CA PRO A 15 13.85 -0.44 21.44
C PRO A 15 12.66 0.54 21.40
N PRO A 16 11.69 0.41 22.32
CA PRO A 16 10.53 1.28 22.33
C PRO A 16 10.97 2.74 22.56
N PRO A 17 10.54 3.69 21.71
CA PRO A 17 10.84 5.10 21.89
C PRO A 17 10.11 5.63 23.15
N LEU A 18 10.76 6.54 23.88
CA LEU A 18 10.24 7.09 25.15
C LEU A 18 8.92 7.87 25.01
N SER A 19 8.67 8.50 23.87
CA SER A 19 7.58 9.45 23.68
C SER A 19 6.90 9.37 22.30
N ALA A 20 7.10 8.29 21.55
CA ALA A 20 6.41 8.13 20.27
C ALA A 20 5.06 7.44 20.46
N ASN A 21 4.10 7.82 19.61
CA ASN A 21 2.85 7.10 19.54
C ASN A 21 3.10 5.65 19.08
N MET A 22 2.39 4.71 19.71
CA MET A 22 2.51 3.28 19.42
C MET A 22 1.31 2.80 18.63
N VAL A 23 1.48 2.59 17.33
CA VAL A 23 0.42 2.06 16.48
C VAL A 23 0.25 0.57 16.77
N GLY A 24 -0.96 0.14 17.14
CA GLY A 24 -1.19 -1.30 17.31
C GLY A 24 -1.20 -2.04 15.97
N SER A 25 -1.12 -3.37 16.01
CA SER A 25 -1.30 -4.23 14.84
C SER A 25 -2.36 -5.30 15.09
N LYS A 26 -2.96 -5.83 14.02
CA LYS A 26 -3.93 -6.94 14.10
C LYS A 26 -3.90 -7.80 12.84
N TRP A 27 -4.35 -9.05 12.99
CA TRP A 27 -4.59 -9.94 11.87
C TRP A 27 -6.02 -9.79 11.34
N VAL A 28 -6.15 -9.65 10.02
CA VAL A 28 -7.44 -9.72 9.32
C VAL A 28 -7.47 -11.02 8.52
N PHE A 29 -8.46 -11.85 8.82
CA PHE A 29 -8.65 -13.14 8.17
C PHE A 29 -9.82 -13.10 7.20
N ARG A 30 -9.64 -13.69 6.02
CA ARG A 30 -10.69 -13.79 5.01
C ARG A 30 -10.62 -15.15 4.33
N ILE A 31 -11.78 -15.75 4.10
CA ILE A 31 -11.92 -16.93 3.26
C ILE A 31 -12.22 -16.45 1.84
N LYS A 32 -11.35 -16.79 0.89
CA LYS A 32 -11.60 -16.59 -0.54
C LYS A 32 -12.31 -17.82 -1.09
N ARG A 33 -13.41 -17.59 -1.79
CA ARG A 33 -14.19 -18.61 -2.50
C ARG A 33 -14.20 -18.30 -3.98
N LYS A 34 -14.21 -19.35 -4.79
CA LYS A 34 -14.38 -19.25 -6.25
C LYS A 34 -15.81 -18.83 -6.59
N ALA A 35 -16.05 -18.52 -7.86
CA ALA A 35 -17.38 -18.16 -8.36
C ALA A 35 -18.43 -19.27 -8.14
N ASP A 36 -18.00 -20.54 -8.14
CA ASP A 36 -18.84 -21.70 -7.84
C ASP A 36 -19.09 -21.92 -6.33
N GLY A 37 -18.56 -21.05 -5.46
CA GLY A 37 -18.72 -21.12 -4.01
C GLY A 37 -17.71 -22.02 -3.29
N THR A 38 -16.88 -22.78 -4.01
CA THR A 38 -15.85 -23.65 -3.41
C THR A 38 -14.72 -22.84 -2.79
N LEU A 39 -14.04 -23.44 -1.80
CA LEU A 39 -12.89 -22.82 -1.14
C LEU A 39 -11.74 -22.62 -2.14
N GLU A 40 -11.28 -21.38 -2.27
CA GLU A 40 -10.09 -21.04 -3.04
C GLU A 40 -8.86 -20.99 -2.14
N ARG A 41 -8.88 -20.18 -1.09
CA ARG A 41 -7.79 -20.07 -0.10
C ARG A 41 -8.24 -19.39 1.20
N TYR A 42 -7.48 -19.64 2.27
CA TYR A 42 -7.50 -18.81 3.47
C TYR A 42 -6.48 -17.67 3.33
N GLU A 43 -6.89 -16.46 3.64
CA GLU A 43 -6.07 -15.27 3.55
C GLU A 43 -5.95 -14.61 4.91
N ALA A 44 -4.71 -14.35 5.35
CA ALA A 44 -4.39 -13.62 6.56
C ALA A 44 -3.53 -12.42 6.18
N ARG A 45 -3.93 -11.23 6.61
CA ARG A 45 -3.18 -9.99 6.39
C ARG A 45 -2.85 -9.33 7.71
N LEU A 46 -1.63 -8.82 7.83
CA LEU A 46 -1.25 -7.98 8.95
C LEU A 46 -1.62 -6.55 8.59
N VAL A 47 -2.39 -5.91 9.45
CA VAL A 47 -2.80 -4.51 9.26
C VAL A 47 -2.42 -3.67 10.47
N ALA A 48 -2.08 -2.42 10.24
CA ALA A 48 -1.95 -1.43 11.30
C ALA A 48 -3.32 -1.13 11.89
N LYS A 49 -3.39 -0.78 13.18
CA LYS A 49 -4.56 -0.12 13.76
C LYS A 49 -4.48 1.36 13.45
N GLY A 50 -4.47 1.77 12.18
CA GLY A 50 -4.19 3.16 11.80
C GLY A 50 -5.21 4.20 12.28
N TYR A 51 -6.33 3.78 12.87
CA TYR A 51 -7.20 4.68 13.62
C TYR A 51 -6.56 5.22 14.91
N THR A 52 -5.48 4.59 15.41
CA THR A 52 -4.69 5.08 16.53
C THR A 52 -3.58 6.04 16.11
N GLN A 53 -3.40 6.31 14.81
CA GLN A 53 -2.42 7.29 14.33
C GLN A 53 -2.89 8.72 14.59
N GLU A 54 -1.94 9.59 14.91
CA GLU A 54 -2.16 11.00 15.19
C GLU A 54 -1.59 11.88 14.06
N HIS A 55 -2.42 12.82 13.59
CA HIS A 55 -2.01 13.79 12.58
C HIS A 55 -0.94 14.74 13.15
N GLY A 56 0.10 15.02 12.38
CA GLY A 56 1.24 15.84 12.81
C GLY A 56 2.31 15.06 13.57
N ILE A 57 2.05 13.79 13.91
CA ILE A 57 3.01 12.89 14.57
C ILE A 57 3.33 11.70 13.67
N ASP A 58 2.33 10.87 13.36
CA ASP A 58 2.52 9.63 12.58
C ASP A 58 2.31 9.82 11.08
N TYR A 59 1.61 10.89 10.70
CA TYR A 59 1.38 11.27 9.32
C TYR A 59 1.06 12.77 9.19
N PHE A 60 1.45 13.34 8.05
CA PHE A 60 1.12 14.74 7.71
C PHE A 60 0.13 14.81 6.56
N GLU A 61 0.23 13.93 5.57
CA GLU A 61 -0.64 13.94 4.41
C GLU A 61 -1.19 12.54 4.11
N THR A 62 -2.48 12.48 3.77
CA THR A 62 -3.16 11.21 3.44
C THR A 62 -3.78 11.20 2.05
N PHE A 63 -3.82 12.36 1.39
CA PHE A 63 -4.51 12.50 0.11
C PHE A 63 -3.88 11.61 -0.97
N SER A 64 -4.71 10.77 -1.57
CA SER A 64 -4.44 9.98 -2.76
C SER A 64 -5.61 10.16 -3.72
N PRO A 65 -5.36 10.35 -5.03
CA PRO A 65 -6.44 10.45 -5.98
C PRO A 65 -7.22 9.13 -6.09
N VAL A 66 -8.49 9.26 -6.50
CA VAL A 66 -9.41 8.13 -6.73
C VAL A 66 -9.76 8.09 -8.21
N VAL A 67 -9.85 6.87 -8.76
CA VAL A 67 -10.11 6.68 -10.18
C VAL A 67 -11.47 7.26 -10.58
N LYS A 68 -11.48 8.05 -11.66
CA LYS A 68 -12.70 8.59 -12.23
C LYS A 68 -13.26 7.62 -13.25
N HIS A 69 -14.51 7.18 -13.06
CA HIS A 69 -15.19 6.31 -14.02
C HIS A 69 -15.28 6.94 -15.42
N THR A 70 -15.39 8.26 -15.51
CA THR A 70 -15.37 8.99 -16.78
C THR A 70 -14.07 8.74 -17.56
N SER A 71 -12.92 8.80 -16.89
CA SER A 71 -11.61 8.57 -17.52
C SER A 71 -11.46 7.14 -18.00
N ILE A 72 -11.91 6.16 -17.21
CA ILE A 72 -11.95 4.75 -17.64
C ILE A 72 -12.80 4.60 -18.90
N ARG A 73 -14.03 5.14 -18.90
CA ARG A 73 -14.94 5.05 -20.06
C ARG A 73 -14.33 5.68 -21.30
N VAL A 74 -13.74 6.87 -21.19
CA VAL A 74 -13.07 7.54 -22.31
C VAL A 74 -11.92 6.70 -22.86
N LEU A 75 -11.05 6.15 -21.99
CA LEU A 75 -9.95 5.28 -22.41
C LEU A 75 -10.46 4.03 -23.14
N LEU A 76 -11.50 3.38 -22.61
CA LEU A 76 -12.10 2.20 -23.24
C LEU A 76 -12.72 2.53 -24.59
N THR A 77 -13.45 3.65 -24.70
CA THR A 77 -14.04 4.10 -25.96
C THR A 77 -12.96 4.40 -27.00
N LEU A 78 -11.88 5.09 -26.63
CA LEU A 78 -10.75 5.35 -27.54
C LEU A 78 -10.10 4.06 -28.00
N ALA A 79 -9.86 3.13 -27.08
CA ALA A 79 -9.27 1.84 -27.41
C ALA A 79 -10.16 1.03 -28.38
N LEU A 80 -11.49 1.04 -28.18
CA LEU A 80 -12.42 0.39 -29.10
C LEU A 80 -12.43 1.06 -30.49
N THR A 81 -12.55 2.40 -30.53
CA THR A 81 -12.61 3.16 -31.79
C THR A 81 -11.34 3.02 -32.63
N HIS A 82 -10.18 2.95 -31.98
CA HIS A 82 -8.88 2.83 -32.66
C HIS A 82 -8.32 1.40 -32.68
N ASN A 83 -9.12 0.41 -32.25
CA ASN A 83 -8.73 -0.99 -32.15
C ASN A 83 -7.40 -1.21 -31.38
N TRP A 84 -7.21 -0.49 -30.26
CA TRP A 84 -6.05 -0.64 -29.39
C TRP A 84 -6.18 -1.84 -28.45
N MET A 85 -5.06 -2.53 -28.22
CA MET A 85 -4.99 -3.60 -27.23
C MET A 85 -4.97 -3.02 -25.81
N ILE A 86 -5.87 -3.51 -24.96
CA ILE A 86 -5.89 -3.20 -23.52
C ILE A 86 -5.23 -4.34 -22.75
N ARG A 87 -4.37 -3.98 -21.78
CA ARG A 87 -3.79 -4.93 -20.82
C ARG A 87 -4.12 -4.47 -19.40
N GLN A 88 -4.47 -5.42 -18.55
CA GLN A 88 -4.70 -5.20 -17.14
C GLN A 88 -3.54 -5.78 -16.33
N LEU A 89 -3.07 -5.02 -15.34
CA LEU A 89 -2.01 -5.43 -14.42
C LEU A 89 -2.56 -5.34 -12.99
N ASP A 90 -2.32 -6.37 -12.19
CA ASP A 90 -2.60 -6.37 -10.75
C ASP A 90 -1.27 -6.42 -9.99
N VAL A 91 -1.03 -5.42 -9.14
CA VAL A 91 0.22 -5.30 -8.38
C VAL A 91 0.05 -5.99 -7.03
N HIS A 92 0.73 -7.12 -6.87
CA HIS A 92 0.73 -7.84 -5.60
C HIS A 92 1.44 -7.03 -4.51
N ASN A 93 0.86 -6.97 -3.31
CA ASN A 93 1.39 -6.24 -2.15
C ASN A 93 1.76 -4.78 -2.43
N ALA A 94 0.92 -4.08 -3.20
CA ALA A 94 1.17 -2.70 -3.64
C ALA A 94 1.63 -1.75 -2.52
N PHE A 95 1.02 -1.78 -1.34
CA PHE A 95 1.42 -0.90 -0.23
C PHE A 95 2.85 -1.16 0.27
N LEU A 96 3.33 -2.42 0.25
CA LEU A 96 4.69 -2.74 0.69
C LEU A 96 5.77 -2.16 -0.24
N GLN A 97 5.40 -1.75 -1.45
CA GLN A 97 6.31 -1.08 -2.38
C GLN A 97 6.56 0.38 -1.99
N GLY A 98 5.60 0.98 -1.30
CA GLY A 98 5.66 2.37 -0.86
C GLY A 98 6.59 2.56 0.34
N VAL A 99 7.51 3.52 0.24
CA VAL A 99 8.46 3.87 1.31
C VAL A 99 7.84 4.93 2.19
N LEU A 100 7.84 4.69 3.51
CA LEU A 100 7.41 5.68 4.50
C LEU A 100 8.53 6.69 4.73
N THR A 101 8.16 7.97 4.75
CA THR A 101 9.06 9.07 5.13
C THR A 101 8.92 9.43 6.61
N GLU A 102 7.72 9.24 7.16
CA GLU A 102 7.40 9.46 8.56
C GLU A 102 7.88 8.30 9.43
N LYS A 103 8.22 8.60 10.69
CA LYS A 103 8.59 7.57 11.67
C LYS A 103 7.32 7.01 12.30
N VAL A 104 6.91 5.82 11.87
CA VAL A 104 5.79 5.09 12.45
C VAL A 104 6.31 3.89 13.23
N TYR A 105 5.98 3.83 14.53
CA TYR A 105 6.28 2.69 15.38
C TYR A 105 5.03 1.85 15.58
N MET A 106 5.16 0.56 15.36
CA MET A 106 4.08 -0.39 15.44
C MET A 106 4.39 -1.49 16.45
N ALA A 107 3.39 -1.87 17.25
CA ALA A 107 3.48 -3.04 18.10
C ALA A 107 3.74 -4.31 17.26
N GLN A 108 4.58 -5.21 17.78
CA GLN A 108 4.88 -6.47 17.12
C GLN A 108 3.59 -7.25 16.79
N PRO A 109 3.56 -8.00 15.67
CA PRO A 109 2.36 -8.71 15.26
C PRO A 109 1.90 -9.71 16.35
N PRO A 110 0.61 -9.76 16.70
CA PRO A 110 0.11 -10.73 17.68
C PRO A 110 0.46 -12.16 17.27
N GLY A 111 1.03 -12.94 18.19
CA GLY A 111 1.49 -14.30 17.93
C GLY A 111 2.87 -14.43 17.26
N PHE A 112 3.53 -13.30 16.94
CA PHE A 112 4.86 -13.28 16.32
C PHE A 112 5.81 -12.28 17.00
N VAL A 113 5.72 -12.20 18.33
CA VAL A 113 6.64 -11.41 19.16
C VAL A 113 8.00 -12.10 19.20
N ASP A 114 9.08 -11.36 18.98
CA ASP A 114 10.45 -11.88 19.08
C ASP A 114 10.77 -12.26 20.54
N ALA A 115 11.16 -13.51 20.76
CA ALA A 115 11.42 -14.05 22.09
C ALA A 115 12.66 -13.43 22.77
N ARG A 116 13.66 -12.98 22.00
CA ARG A 116 14.86 -12.30 22.53
C ARG A 116 14.58 -10.84 22.83
N PHE A 117 13.62 -10.26 22.11
CA PHE A 117 13.30 -8.84 22.13
C PHE A 117 11.80 -8.59 22.34
N PRO A 118 11.20 -9.08 23.45
CA PRO A 118 9.75 -9.07 23.64
C PRO A 118 9.15 -7.67 23.78
N HIS A 119 9.95 -6.70 24.26
CA HIS A 119 9.53 -5.31 24.45
C HIS A 119 9.91 -4.39 23.30
N HIS A 120 10.60 -4.90 22.27
CA HIS A 120 10.91 -4.09 21.10
C HIS A 120 9.68 -3.88 20.23
N VAL A 121 9.77 -2.90 19.34
CA VAL A 121 8.69 -2.48 18.45
C VAL A 121 9.16 -2.44 17.01
N CYS A 122 8.22 -2.56 16.07
CA CYS A 122 8.50 -2.49 14.65
C CYS A 122 8.55 -1.02 14.22
N GLN A 123 9.73 -0.50 13.89
CA GLN A 123 9.83 0.76 13.16
C GLN A 123 9.57 0.50 11.68
N LEU A 124 8.45 0.99 11.16
CA LEU A 124 8.03 0.76 9.78
C LEU A 124 8.87 1.60 8.80
N HIS A 125 9.39 0.95 7.76
CA HIS A 125 10.07 1.58 6.61
C HIS A 125 9.20 1.58 5.36
N LYS A 126 8.25 0.66 5.29
CA LYS A 126 7.29 0.51 4.18
C LYS A 126 5.87 0.64 4.69
N ALA A 127 5.00 1.14 3.82
CA ALA A 127 3.59 1.25 4.14
C ALA A 127 2.95 -0.14 4.22
N ILE A 128 2.05 -0.34 5.20
CA ILE A 128 1.24 -1.56 5.34
C ILE A 128 -0.25 -1.21 5.26
N TYR A 129 -1.10 -2.22 5.20
CA TYR A 129 -2.55 -2.00 5.22
C TYR A 129 -3.00 -1.20 6.46
N ASP A 130 -4.03 -0.40 6.26
CA ASP A 130 -4.72 0.44 7.26
C ASP A 130 -3.91 1.60 7.87
N LEU A 131 -2.67 1.88 7.46
CA LEU A 131 -2.08 3.19 7.77
C LEU A 131 -2.80 4.30 6.99
N LYS A 132 -2.98 5.45 7.63
CA LYS A 132 -3.68 6.63 7.09
C LYS A 132 -3.10 7.11 5.75
N GLN A 133 -1.78 7.04 5.60
CA GLN A 133 -1.03 7.52 4.44
C GLN A 133 -0.71 6.43 3.39
N SER A 134 -1.07 5.15 3.63
CA SER A 134 -0.69 4.05 2.73
C SER A 134 -1.11 4.24 1.26
N PRO A 135 -2.35 4.70 0.96
CA PRO A 135 -2.74 4.96 -0.42
C PRO A 135 -1.87 6.03 -1.09
N ARG A 136 -1.55 7.12 -0.38
CA ARG A 136 -0.70 8.22 -0.87
C ARG A 136 0.71 7.73 -1.16
N VAL A 137 1.30 7.01 -0.23
CA VAL A 137 2.67 6.50 -0.31
C VAL A 137 2.83 5.53 -1.48
N TRP A 138 1.82 4.68 -1.72
CA TRP A 138 1.76 3.85 -2.92
C TRP A 138 1.61 4.67 -4.20
N PHE A 139 0.66 5.61 -4.25
CA PHE A 139 0.45 6.46 -5.43
C PHE A 139 1.72 7.23 -5.82
N HIS A 140 2.42 7.79 -4.83
CA HIS A 140 3.70 8.47 -5.05
C HIS A 140 4.74 7.51 -5.65
N ARG A 141 4.90 6.31 -5.07
CA ARG A 141 5.83 5.30 -5.59
C ARG A 141 5.53 4.91 -7.03
N LEU A 142 4.25 4.65 -7.34
CA LEU A 142 3.82 4.30 -8.69
C LEU A 142 4.06 5.44 -9.67
N THR A 143 3.73 6.67 -9.28
CA THR A 143 3.95 7.88 -10.07
C THR A 143 5.42 8.06 -10.41
N THR A 144 6.32 8.00 -9.42
CA THR A 144 7.76 8.11 -9.65
C THR A 144 8.26 7.03 -10.61
N PHE A 145 7.77 5.79 -10.46
CA PHE A 145 8.12 4.70 -11.36
C PHE A 145 7.65 4.94 -12.79
N LEU A 146 6.38 5.31 -13.00
CA LEU A 146 5.84 5.62 -14.33
C LEU A 146 6.59 6.77 -15.01
N VAL A 147 6.89 7.84 -14.27
CA VAL A 147 7.70 8.97 -14.77
C VAL A 147 9.10 8.52 -15.18
N SER A 148 9.74 7.65 -14.41
CA SER A 148 11.04 7.09 -14.79
C SER A 148 11.01 6.24 -16.07
N LEU A 149 9.84 5.72 -16.45
CA LEU A 149 9.61 5.02 -17.72
C LEU A 149 9.22 5.97 -18.87
N GLY A 150 9.23 7.28 -18.63
CA GLY A 150 8.90 8.32 -19.61
C GLY A 150 7.40 8.59 -19.77
N PHE A 151 6.57 8.21 -18.80
CA PHE A 151 5.16 8.63 -18.80
C PHE A 151 4.99 9.99 -18.14
N ASP A 152 4.11 10.80 -18.70
CA ASP A 152 3.69 12.09 -18.15
C ASP A 152 2.29 11.99 -17.54
N GLY A 153 2.13 12.56 -16.34
CA GLY A 153 0.84 12.65 -15.67
C GLY A 153 -0.07 13.70 -16.30
N SER A 154 -1.35 13.38 -16.47
CA SER A 154 -2.35 14.32 -16.99
C SER A 154 -2.64 15.43 -15.97
N LYS A 155 -2.80 16.66 -16.48
CA LYS A 155 -3.22 17.82 -15.67
C LYS A 155 -4.70 17.79 -15.27
N VAL A 156 -5.52 16.98 -15.95
CA VAL A 156 -6.98 16.92 -15.76
C VAL A 156 -7.38 15.74 -14.85
N ASP A 157 -6.65 14.63 -14.96
CA ASP A 157 -6.83 13.46 -14.11
C ASP A 157 -5.49 12.96 -13.57
N PRO A 158 -5.22 13.11 -12.27
CA PRO A 158 -3.93 12.72 -11.67
C PRO A 158 -3.64 11.20 -11.72
N LEU A 159 -4.62 10.36 -12.06
CA LEU A 159 -4.40 8.91 -12.25
C LEU A 159 -4.18 8.51 -13.71
N LEU A 160 -4.30 9.44 -14.66
CA LEU A 160 -4.02 9.18 -16.06
C LEU A 160 -2.57 9.54 -16.40
N PHE A 161 -1.84 8.56 -16.90
CA PHE A 161 -0.46 8.70 -17.38
C PHE A 161 -0.40 8.37 -18.86
N MET A 162 0.30 9.19 -19.63
CA MET A 162 0.43 9.03 -21.08
C MET A 162 1.89 9.07 -21.48
N ARG A 163 2.26 8.26 -22.47
CA ARG A 163 3.58 8.31 -23.11
C ARG A 163 3.37 8.23 -24.61
N LEU A 164 3.78 9.26 -25.32
CA LEU A 164 3.80 9.24 -26.77
C LEU A 164 5.05 8.51 -27.22
N GLN A 165 4.88 7.44 -28.01
CA GLN A 165 6.01 6.84 -28.72
C GLN A 165 6.35 7.77 -29.88
N GLN A 166 7.57 8.30 -29.89
CA GLN A 166 8.17 8.90 -31.08
C GLN A 166 8.60 7.80 -32.04
#